data_AF-A0A7K8BAU3-F1
#
_entry.id   AF-A0A7K8BAU3-F1
#
_cell.length_a   1.000
_cell.length_b   1.000
_cell.length_c   1.000
_cell.angle_alpha   90.00
_cell.angle_beta   90.00
_cell.angle_gamma   90.00
#
_symmetry.space_group_name_H-M   'P 1'
#
loop_
_entity.id
_entity.type
_entity.pdbx_description
1 polymer ?
#
loop_
_entity_poly.entity_id
_entity_poly.type
_entity_poly.pdbx_seq_one_letter_code
_entity_poly.pdbx_strand_id
1 'polypeptide(L)'
;GAPSCSGSRSLPFEFERGRSVSSGDEDDEDEDDEEEEVEEEEMEGDTGARFGTDDGELDSDDDRERMINLAELTPYILCSICKGYFIDATTITECLHTFCKSCIVRHFYYSNRCPKCNIVVHQTQPLYNIRLDRQLQDIVYKLVVNLEEREKKQMHDFYKERGLEVPKPAVPQPVPPSRGRPRKVLGSVFRIPPELDISILLEFIGANEGTGNFKPLEKKFVRVSGEATIGHVEKFLRRKMDLDPACQVDIICGDHLLEHYQTLREIRQVIGESAVQDGLLVLHYGLVVSPL
;
A
#
# COMPACT_ATOMS: atom_id res chain seq x y z
N GLY A 1 -53.27 15.70 -28.77
CA GLY A 1 -54.17 14.69 -28.22
C GLY A 1 -53.40 13.88 -27.20
N ALA A 2 -53.91 13.80 -25.98
CA ALA A 2 -53.55 12.70 -25.07
C ALA A 2 -54.17 11.39 -25.61
N PRO A 3 -53.66 10.21 -25.21
CA PRO A 3 -54.04 9.67 -23.91
C PRO A 3 -52.90 9.08 -23.07
N SER A 4 -53.27 8.90 -21.81
CA SER A 4 -52.62 8.37 -20.62
C SER A 4 -52.80 6.86 -20.40
N CYS A 5 -51.82 6.19 -19.78
CA CYS A 5 -51.97 5.15 -18.71
C CYS A 5 -50.55 4.71 -18.27
N SER A 6 -50.06 4.89 -17.04
CA SER A 6 -50.40 4.26 -15.74
C SER A 6 -49.88 2.82 -15.57
N GLY A 7 -49.01 2.61 -14.57
CA GLY A 7 -49.08 1.41 -13.71
C GLY A 7 -47.89 0.45 -13.66
N SER A 8 -47.07 0.62 -12.63
CA SER A 8 -46.22 -0.35 -11.89
C SER A 8 -46.51 -1.85 -12.03
N ARG A 9 -45.44 -2.69 -12.06
CA ARG A 9 -45.13 -3.69 -11.02
C ARG A 9 -43.88 -4.52 -11.30
N SER A 10 -43.14 -4.76 -10.21
CA SER A 10 -42.04 -5.68 -10.01
C SER A 10 -42.47 -7.13 -10.26
N LEU A 11 -41.64 -7.92 -10.93
CA LEU A 11 -41.79 -9.38 -11.02
C LEU A 11 -40.66 -10.07 -10.24
N PRO A 12 -40.99 -10.97 -9.29
CA PRO A 12 -40.03 -11.88 -8.67
C PRO A 12 -39.64 -12.99 -9.64
N PHE A 13 -38.38 -13.39 -9.61
CA PHE A 13 -37.84 -14.51 -10.39
C PHE A 13 -37.98 -15.79 -9.55
N GLU A 14 -38.93 -16.65 -9.90
CA GLU A 14 -39.10 -17.99 -9.32
C GLU A 14 -38.16 -18.98 -10.03
N PHE A 15 -37.38 -19.75 -9.27
CA PHE A 15 -36.54 -20.83 -9.79
C PHE A 15 -37.18 -22.16 -9.39
N GLU A 16 -37.82 -22.84 -10.35
CA GLU A 16 -38.41 -24.16 -10.16
C GLU A 16 -37.35 -25.27 -10.14
N ARG A 17 -37.52 -26.17 -9.17
CA ARG A 17 -36.68 -27.32 -8.84
C ARG A 17 -37.09 -28.52 -9.69
N GLY A 18 -36.23 -28.96 -10.60
CA GLY A 18 -36.34 -30.25 -11.30
C GLY A 18 -35.40 -31.29 -10.70
N ARG A 19 -35.96 -32.27 -9.99
CA ARG A 19 -35.29 -33.52 -9.58
C ARG A 19 -35.41 -34.54 -10.71
N SER A 20 -34.30 -35.19 -11.07
CA SER A 20 -34.30 -36.55 -11.61
C SER A 20 -33.06 -37.30 -11.10
N VAL A 21 -33.32 -38.52 -10.66
CA VAL A 21 -32.48 -39.43 -9.87
C VAL A 21 -32.04 -40.58 -10.79
N SER A 22 -30.81 -41.09 -10.67
CA SER A 22 -30.56 -42.55 -10.49
C SER A 22 -29.07 -42.91 -10.39
N SER A 23 -28.74 -43.68 -9.33
CA SER A 23 -27.84 -44.86 -9.22
C SER A 23 -26.40 -44.75 -9.75
N GLY A 24 -25.33 -45.18 -9.08
CA GLY A 24 -24.98 -46.09 -7.97
C GLY A 24 -23.47 -46.38 -8.21
N ASP A 25 -22.58 -46.75 -7.31
CA ASP A 25 -22.62 -47.47 -6.03
C ASP A 25 -21.26 -47.26 -5.30
N GLU A 26 -21.28 -47.34 -3.96
CA GLU A 26 -20.33 -48.03 -3.03
C GLU A 26 -18.83 -47.61 -3.02
N ASP A 27 -18.09 -47.45 -1.92
CA ASP A 27 -18.25 -47.55 -0.47
C ASP A 27 -17.00 -46.84 0.14
N ASP A 28 -17.11 -46.28 1.34
CA ASP A 28 -16.25 -46.64 2.48
C ASP A 28 -16.53 -45.71 3.68
N GLU A 29 -16.78 -46.39 4.79
CA GLU A 29 -17.11 -45.91 6.13
C GLU A 29 -15.95 -45.11 6.73
N ASP A 30 -16.27 -44.11 7.56
CA ASP A 30 -15.60 -43.87 8.85
C ASP A 30 -16.47 -42.88 9.64
N GLU A 31 -17.11 -43.41 10.69
CA GLU A 31 -17.72 -42.67 11.79
C GLU A 31 -16.60 -41.98 12.58
N ASP A 32 -16.75 -40.70 12.90
CA ASP A 32 -16.21 -40.11 14.13
C ASP A 32 -17.03 -38.85 14.46
N ASP A 33 -17.90 -39.01 15.47
CA ASP A 33 -18.57 -37.93 16.20
C ASP A 33 -17.52 -37.16 17.01
N GLU A 34 -17.30 -35.88 16.71
CA GLU A 34 -16.71 -34.95 17.69
C GLU A 34 -17.57 -33.68 17.73
N GLU A 35 -18.41 -33.62 18.76
CA GLU A 35 -19.07 -32.41 19.25
C GLU A 35 -17.98 -31.50 19.83
N GLU A 36 -17.72 -30.32 19.24
CA GLU A 36 -16.90 -29.30 19.92
C GLU A 36 -17.81 -28.25 20.56
N GLU A 37 -17.75 -28.25 21.90
CA GLU A 37 -18.49 -27.44 22.85
C GLU A 37 -18.12 -25.95 22.74
N VAL A 38 -19.11 -25.09 22.98
CA VAL A 38 -18.97 -23.64 23.00
C VAL A 38 -18.65 -23.21 24.44
N GLU A 39 -17.41 -22.81 24.72
CA GLU A 39 -17.06 -22.20 26.00
C GLU A 39 -17.37 -20.70 25.98
N GLU A 40 -18.46 -20.33 26.64
CA GLU A 40 -18.73 -18.97 27.11
C GLU A 40 -18.19 -18.87 28.55
N GLU A 41 -17.12 -18.10 28.78
CA GLU A 41 -16.65 -17.82 30.14
C GLU A 41 -17.01 -16.39 30.56
N GLU A 42 -17.93 -16.31 31.52
CA GLU A 42 -18.32 -15.13 32.29
C GLU A 42 -17.24 -14.80 33.34
N MET A 43 -16.93 -13.51 33.53
CA MET A 43 -15.94 -13.04 34.51
C MET A 43 -16.63 -12.31 35.68
N GLU A 44 -16.55 -12.87 36.90
CA GLU A 44 -16.80 -12.14 38.15
C GLU A 44 -15.78 -12.47 39.27
N GLY A 45 -15.30 -11.42 39.96
CA GLY A 45 -14.94 -11.37 41.40
C GLY A 45 -13.52 -11.77 41.85
N ASP A 46 -12.61 -10.84 42.19
CA ASP A 46 -12.30 -10.29 43.56
C ASP A 46 -11.31 -11.17 44.40
N THR A 47 -10.07 -10.77 44.71
CA THR A 47 -9.62 -9.86 45.80
C THR A 47 -8.07 -9.79 45.86
N GLY A 48 -7.49 -8.64 46.25
CA GLY A 48 -6.47 -8.59 47.32
C GLY A 48 -4.94 -8.61 47.05
N ALA A 49 -4.36 -7.42 46.81
CA ALA A 49 -3.20 -6.81 47.50
C ALA A 49 -1.70 -7.09 47.13
N ARG A 50 -1.05 -5.94 46.75
CA ARG A 50 0.33 -5.44 47.03
C ARG A 50 1.51 -5.95 46.20
N PHE A 51 2.16 -5.05 45.43
CA PHE A 51 3.40 -4.30 45.76
C PHE A 51 3.70 -3.29 44.63
N GLY A 52 4.14 -2.07 44.99
CA GLY A 52 4.27 -0.94 44.08
C GLY A 52 5.62 -0.83 43.37
N THR A 53 5.56 -0.23 42.17
CA THR A 53 6.65 0.41 41.41
C THR A 53 5.97 1.45 40.50
N ASP A 54 6.07 2.73 40.84
CA ASP A 54 6.89 3.70 40.10
C ASP A 54 6.34 3.97 38.69
N ASP A 55 5.32 4.81 38.64
CA ASP A 55 4.64 5.26 37.42
C ASP A 55 5.50 6.34 36.74
N GLY A 56 6.48 5.89 35.94
CA GLY A 56 7.15 6.73 34.95
C GLY A 56 6.33 6.79 33.67
N GLU A 57 5.38 7.71 33.58
CA GLU A 57 4.74 8.11 32.32
C GLU A 57 5.80 8.67 31.36
N LEU A 58 6.35 7.81 30.51
CA LEU A 58 7.09 8.22 29.31
C LEU A 58 6.07 8.41 28.19
N ASP A 59 5.64 9.65 28.07
CA ASP A 59 4.88 10.24 26.98
C ASP A 59 5.51 9.83 25.62
N SER A 60 4.92 8.83 24.97
CA SER A 60 5.30 8.39 23.62
C SER A 60 4.57 9.24 22.60
N ASP A 61 5.08 10.44 22.39
CA ASP A 61 4.48 11.49 21.56
C ASP A 61 5.10 11.53 20.12
N ASP A 62 5.35 10.37 19.49
CA ASP A 62 5.98 10.29 18.14
C ASP A 62 5.15 9.60 17.03
N ASP A 63 3.88 9.28 17.26
CA ASP A 63 2.96 8.87 16.19
C ASP A 63 2.02 10.02 15.78
N ARG A 64 2.59 11.20 15.48
CA ARG A 64 1.82 12.23 14.75
C ARG A 64 1.61 11.76 13.32
N GLU A 65 0.58 10.95 13.12
CA GLU A 65 0.08 10.53 11.81
C GLU A 65 -0.11 11.78 10.93
N ARG A 66 0.76 11.95 9.94
CA ARG A 66 0.65 13.02 8.96
C ARG A 66 -0.62 12.81 8.15
N MET A 67 -1.64 13.62 8.41
CA MET A 67 -2.86 13.63 7.62
C MET A 67 -2.57 14.15 6.21
N ILE A 68 -2.73 13.29 5.21
CA ILE A 68 -2.59 13.68 3.80
C ILE A 68 -3.92 14.25 3.32
N ASN A 69 -3.88 15.34 2.54
CA ASN A 69 -5.09 15.89 1.94
C ASN A 69 -5.64 14.94 0.89
N LEU A 70 -6.72 14.23 1.23
CA LEU A 70 -7.33 13.20 0.39
C LEU A 70 -7.90 13.77 -0.93
N ALA A 71 -8.17 15.08 -1.00
CA ALA A 71 -8.71 15.72 -2.21
C ALA A 71 -7.73 15.66 -3.38
N GLU A 72 -6.42 15.77 -3.12
CA GLU A 72 -5.37 15.69 -4.13
C GLU A 72 -5.19 14.26 -4.67
N LEU A 73 -5.46 13.27 -3.82
CA LEU A 73 -5.35 11.84 -4.14
C LEU A 73 -6.61 11.30 -4.83
N THR A 74 -7.76 11.93 -4.62
CA THR A 74 -9.07 11.51 -5.11
C THR A 74 -9.09 11.10 -6.60
N PRO A 75 -8.46 11.83 -7.55
CA PRO A 75 -8.45 11.43 -8.96
C PRO A 75 -7.77 10.09 -9.24
N TYR A 76 -6.88 9.64 -8.35
CA TYR A 76 -6.06 8.45 -8.52
C TYR A 76 -6.62 7.21 -7.80
N ILE A 77 -7.59 7.39 -6.89
CA ILE A 77 -8.15 6.32 -6.06
C ILE A 77 -9.65 6.07 -6.30
N LEU A 78 -10.27 6.81 -7.23
CA LEU A 78 -11.67 6.67 -7.60
C LEU A 78 -11.88 5.87 -8.89
N CYS A 79 -12.89 5.01 -8.85
CA CYS A 79 -13.39 4.30 -10.01
C CYS A 79 -14.18 5.23 -10.93
N SER A 80 -13.76 5.32 -12.19
CA SER A 80 -14.43 6.19 -13.17
C SER A 80 -15.84 5.73 -13.57
N ILE A 81 -16.23 4.47 -13.28
CA ILE A 81 -17.57 3.94 -13.54
C ILE A 81 -18.54 4.31 -12.40
N CYS A 82 -18.26 3.90 -11.15
CA CYS A 82 -19.17 4.11 -10.02
C CYS A 82 -18.93 5.43 -9.26
N LYS A 83 -17.84 6.15 -9.56
CA LYS A 83 -17.41 7.38 -8.88
C LYS A 83 -17.09 7.22 -7.38
N GLY A 84 -17.04 5.99 -6.87
CA GLY A 84 -16.57 5.65 -5.53
C GLY A 84 -15.10 5.20 -5.51
N TYR A 85 -14.55 4.96 -4.32
CA TYR A 85 -13.22 4.40 -4.14
C TYR A 85 -13.11 3.01 -4.77
N PHE A 86 -11.89 2.62 -5.17
CA PHE A 86 -11.67 1.28 -5.67
C PHE A 86 -11.97 0.22 -4.60
N ILE A 87 -12.84 -0.71 -4.96
CA ILE A 87 -13.11 -1.96 -4.23
C ILE A 87 -12.74 -3.10 -5.17
N ASP A 88 -11.87 -3.99 -4.72
CA ASP A 88 -11.19 -4.97 -5.56
C ASP A 88 -10.64 -4.32 -6.85
N ALA A 89 -9.72 -3.38 -6.69
CA ALA A 89 -9.06 -2.66 -7.78
C ALA A 89 -8.61 -3.65 -8.86
N THR A 90 -9.10 -3.44 -10.07
CA THR A 90 -8.93 -4.36 -11.21
C THR A 90 -8.44 -3.56 -12.40
N THR A 91 -7.23 -3.87 -12.85
CA THR A 91 -6.52 -3.16 -13.91
C THR A 91 -6.60 -3.93 -15.21
N ILE A 92 -6.91 -3.22 -16.30
CA ILE A 92 -6.85 -3.76 -17.67
C ILE A 92 -5.39 -3.78 -18.12
N THR A 93 -4.85 -4.94 -18.50
CA THR A 93 -3.43 -5.09 -18.86
C THR A 93 -3.04 -4.30 -20.10
N GLU A 94 -3.94 -4.20 -21.08
CA GLU A 94 -3.67 -3.54 -22.37
C GLU A 94 -3.53 -2.01 -22.29
N CYS A 95 -4.21 -1.37 -21.33
CA CYS A 95 -4.26 0.10 -21.25
C CYS A 95 -3.98 0.66 -19.86
N LEU A 96 -3.71 -0.20 -18.87
CA LEU A 96 -3.40 0.14 -17.48
C LEU A 96 -4.43 1.07 -16.81
N HIS A 97 -5.69 0.98 -17.23
CA HIS A 97 -6.78 1.64 -16.54
C HIS A 97 -7.41 0.73 -15.49
N THR A 98 -7.63 1.29 -14.29
CA THR A 98 -8.13 0.57 -13.12
C THR A 98 -9.57 0.97 -12.78
N PHE A 99 -10.34 0.00 -12.34
CA PHE A 99 -11.76 0.09 -11.98
C PHE A 99 -12.05 -0.87 -10.81
N CYS A 100 -13.21 -0.77 -10.16
CA CYS A 100 -13.65 -1.83 -9.23
C CYS A 100 -13.93 -3.12 -10.01
N LYS A 101 -13.62 -4.29 -9.44
CA LYS A 101 -13.87 -5.61 -10.05
C LYS A 101 -15.31 -5.74 -10.55
N SER A 102 -16.27 -5.48 -9.68
CA SER A 102 -17.70 -5.58 -10.00
C SER A 102 -18.11 -4.62 -11.13
N CYS A 103 -17.49 -3.44 -11.21
CA CYS A 103 -17.79 -2.44 -12.22
C CYS A 103 -17.29 -2.84 -13.60
N ILE A 104 -16.02 -3.23 -13.71
CA ILE A 104 -15.43 -3.58 -15.02
C ILE A 104 -15.96 -4.91 -15.53
N VAL A 105 -16.15 -5.90 -14.64
CA VAL A 105 -16.78 -7.18 -15.00
C VAL A 105 -18.20 -6.95 -15.51
N ARG A 106 -18.99 -6.09 -14.83
CA ARG A 106 -20.33 -5.70 -15.30
C ARG A 106 -20.30 -5.01 -16.66
N HIS A 107 -19.35 -4.10 -16.89
CA HIS A 107 -19.21 -3.40 -18.18
C HIS A 107 -18.92 -4.37 -19.33
N PHE A 108 -18.08 -5.37 -19.08
CA PHE A 108 -17.68 -6.36 -20.08
C PHE A 108 -18.77 -7.34 -20.51
N TYR A 109 -19.92 -7.37 -19.83
CA TYR A 109 -21.10 -8.07 -20.35
C TYR A 109 -21.70 -7.37 -21.58
N TYR A 110 -21.49 -6.06 -21.74
CA TYR A 110 -22.12 -5.26 -22.80
C TYR A 110 -21.11 -4.70 -23.81
N SER A 111 -19.85 -4.53 -23.42
CA SER A 111 -18.82 -3.90 -24.25
C SER A 111 -17.46 -4.55 -23.98
N ASN A 112 -16.73 -4.91 -25.03
CA ASN A 112 -15.34 -5.39 -24.91
C ASN A 112 -14.30 -4.26 -24.93
N ARG A 113 -14.74 -3.01 -24.74
CA ARG A 113 -13.89 -1.82 -24.77
C ARG A 113 -13.66 -1.26 -23.39
N CYS A 114 -12.52 -0.60 -23.20
CA CYS A 114 -12.20 0.09 -21.96
C CYS A 114 -13.17 1.29 -21.77
N PRO A 115 -13.82 1.44 -20.60
CA PRO A 115 -14.70 2.57 -20.33
C PRO A 115 -14.01 3.95 -20.36
N LYS A 116 -12.68 4.00 -20.17
CA LYS A 116 -11.91 5.25 -20.06
C LYS A 116 -11.28 5.70 -21.38
N CYS A 117 -10.65 4.79 -22.12
CA CYS A 117 -9.97 5.10 -23.38
C CYS A 117 -10.59 4.47 -24.64
N ASN A 118 -11.65 3.68 -24.47
CA ASN A 118 -12.42 3.05 -25.57
C ASN A 118 -11.62 2.08 -26.47
N ILE A 119 -10.42 1.68 -26.07
CA ILE A 119 -9.61 0.65 -26.73
C ILE A 119 -10.26 -0.72 -26.51
N VAL A 120 -10.20 -1.59 -27.53
CA VAL A 120 -10.66 -2.98 -27.42
C VAL A 120 -9.72 -3.75 -26.51
N VAL A 121 -10.25 -4.26 -25.40
CA VAL A 121 -9.46 -4.96 -24.36
C VAL A 121 -9.10 -6.36 -24.79
N HIS A 122 -10.03 -7.04 -25.45
CA HIS A 122 -9.82 -8.35 -26.06
C HIS A 122 -10.90 -8.57 -27.14
N GLN A 123 -10.59 -9.36 -28.16
CA GLN A 123 -11.50 -9.62 -29.28
C GLN A 123 -12.77 -10.37 -28.83
N THR A 124 -12.62 -11.46 -28.08
CA THR A 124 -13.74 -12.31 -27.64
C THR A 124 -13.94 -12.40 -26.12
N GLN A 125 -12.87 -12.41 -25.32
CA GLN A 125 -12.90 -12.60 -23.87
C GLN A 125 -12.19 -11.46 -23.11
N PRO A 126 -12.87 -10.31 -22.89
CA PRO A 126 -12.27 -9.16 -22.20
C PRO A 126 -11.85 -9.44 -20.74
N LEU A 127 -12.45 -10.46 -20.10
CA LEU A 127 -12.07 -10.91 -18.75
C LEU A 127 -10.65 -11.50 -18.68
N TYR A 128 -10.09 -11.97 -19.81
CA TYR A 128 -8.76 -12.57 -19.83
C TYR A 128 -7.64 -11.54 -19.62
N ASN A 129 -7.91 -10.28 -19.95
CA ASN A 129 -6.95 -9.16 -19.91
C ASN A 129 -7.20 -8.19 -18.74
N ILE A 130 -7.85 -8.65 -17.67
CA ILE A 130 -7.96 -7.91 -16.41
C ILE A 130 -7.30 -8.66 -15.27
N ARG A 131 -6.62 -7.94 -14.38
CA ARG A 131 -5.95 -8.50 -13.21
C ARG A 131 -6.30 -7.69 -11.97
N LEU A 132 -6.43 -8.37 -10.83
CA LEU A 132 -6.57 -7.71 -9.54
C LEU A 132 -5.26 -6.98 -9.20
N ASP A 133 -5.37 -5.70 -8.92
CA ASP A 133 -4.29 -4.82 -8.51
C ASP A 133 -4.29 -4.73 -6.99
N ARG A 134 -3.69 -5.74 -6.35
CA ARG A 134 -3.63 -5.84 -4.88
C ARG A 134 -2.88 -4.65 -4.27
N GLN A 135 -1.86 -4.14 -4.97
CA GLN A 135 -1.05 -3.03 -4.46
C GLN A 135 -1.84 -1.73 -4.46
N LEU A 136 -2.54 -1.42 -5.56
CA LEU A 136 -3.41 -0.26 -5.59
C LEU A 136 -4.54 -0.39 -4.56
N GLN A 137 -5.11 -1.59 -4.40
CA GLN A 137 -6.13 -1.82 -3.37
C GLN A 137 -5.59 -1.56 -1.95
N ASP A 138 -4.39 -2.06 -1.63
CA ASP A 138 -3.75 -1.83 -0.33
C ASP A 138 -3.47 -0.34 -0.08
N ILE A 139 -3.06 0.40 -1.12
CA ILE A 139 -2.86 1.85 -1.06
C ILE A 139 -4.20 2.53 -0.73
N VAL A 140 -5.27 2.18 -1.45
CA VAL A 140 -6.60 2.76 -1.24
C VAL A 140 -7.12 2.50 0.18
N TYR A 141 -6.97 1.27 0.70
CA TYR A 141 -7.39 0.94 2.06
C TYR A 141 -6.55 1.62 3.15
N LYS A 142 -5.26 1.87 2.91
CA LYS A 142 -4.42 2.61 3.85
C LYS A 142 -4.68 4.12 3.83
N LEU A 143 -5.04 4.67 2.68
CA LEU A 143 -5.29 6.11 2.54
C LEU A 143 -6.69 6.50 3.02
N VAL A 144 -7.70 5.64 2.82
CA VAL A 144 -9.09 5.93 3.18
C VAL A 144 -9.47 5.23 4.47
N VAL A 145 -9.55 6.03 5.54
CA VAL A 145 -9.92 5.56 6.89
C VAL A 145 -11.24 4.77 6.87
N ASN A 146 -11.25 3.63 7.56
CA ASN A 146 -12.39 2.74 7.73
C ASN A 146 -13.04 2.26 6.42
N LEU A 147 -12.35 2.31 5.28
CA LEU A 147 -12.90 1.83 4.00
C LEU A 147 -12.95 0.30 3.96
N GLU A 148 -11.85 -0.36 4.31
CA GLU A 148 -11.75 -1.82 4.32
C GLU A 148 -12.75 -2.44 5.30
N GLU A 149 -12.84 -1.88 6.52
CA GLU A 149 -13.76 -2.33 7.55
C GLU A 149 -15.22 -2.17 7.13
N ARG A 150 -15.59 -1.04 6.52
CA ARG A 150 -16.94 -0.83 5.98
C ARG A 150 -17.28 -1.81 4.88
N GLU A 151 -16.35 -2.10 3.98
CA GLU A 151 -16.60 -3.04 2.89
C GLU A 151 -16.78 -4.47 3.43
N LYS A 152 -15.92 -4.89 4.36
CA LYS A 152 -16.04 -6.20 5.03
C LYS A 152 -17.36 -6.32 5.80
N LYS A 153 -17.75 -5.27 6.53
CA LYS A 153 -19.03 -5.24 7.27
C LYS A 153 -20.22 -5.37 6.32
N GLN A 154 -20.26 -4.57 5.25
CA GLN A 154 -21.33 -4.65 4.25
C GLN A 154 -21.42 -6.04 3.59
N MET A 155 -20.27 -6.65 3.27
CA MET A 155 -20.23 -8.01 2.75
C MET A 155 -20.80 -9.00 3.78
N HIS A 156 -20.32 -8.96 5.01
CA HIS A 156 -20.76 -9.85 6.08
C HIS A 156 -22.27 -9.75 6.33
N ASP A 157 -22.78 -8.51 6.45
CA ASP A 157 -24.20 -8.24 6.67
C ASP A 157 -25.06 -8.80 5.51
N PHE A 158 -24.60 -8.66 4.25
CA PHE A 158 -25.29 -9.22 3.08
C PHE A 158 -25.43 -10.75 3.12
N TYR A 159 -24.38 -11.48 3.53
CA TYR A 159 -24.43 -12.94 3.63
C TYR A 159 -25.28 -13.39 4.82
N LYS A 160 -25.11 -12.72 5.98
CA LYS A 160 -25.86 -13.00 7.21
C LYS A 160 -27.37 -12.80 7.03
N GLU A 161 -27.78 -11.69 6.44
CA GLU A 161 -29.21 -11.39 6.19
C GLU A 161 -29.87 -12.39 5.25
N ARG A 162 -29.08 -13.09 4.43
CA ARG A 162 -29.56 -14.10 3.48
C ARG A 162 -29.42 -15.54 4.00
N GLY A 163 -28.90 -15.72 5.22
CA GLY A 163 -28.61 -17.04 5.77
C GLY A 163 -27.59 -17.84 4.95
N LEU A 164 -26.70 -17.14 4.23
CA LEU A 164 -25.64 -17.75 3.44
C LEU A 164 -24.33 -17.75 4.24
N GLU A 165 -23.51 -18.78 4.06
CA GLU A 165 -22.17 -18.80 4.64
C GLU A 165 -21.31 -17.67 4.06
N VAL A 166 -20.63 -16.95 4.95
CA VAL A 166 -19.68 -15.89 4.56
C VAL A 166 -18.47 -16.56 3.89
N PRO A 167 -18.10 -16.15 2.66
CA PRO A 167 -16.93 -16.71 2.00
C PRO A 167 -15.69 -16.53 2.87
N LYS A 168 -15.02 -17.64 3.20
CA LYS A 168 -13.71 -17.58 3.89
C LYS A 168 -12.74 -16.80 3.00
N PRO A 169 -11.96 -15.85 3.56
CA PRO A 169 -10.89 -15.20 2.82
C PRO A 169 -10.04 -16.28 2.16
N ALA A 170 -9.70 -16.12 0.88
CA ALA A 170 -8.81 -17.04 0.18
C ALA A 170 -7.41 -16.92 0.80
N VAL A 171 -7.18 -17.60 1.92
CA VAL A 171 -5.85 -17.88 2.43
C VAL A 171 -5.16 -18.67 1.32
N PRO A 172 -3.97 -18.28 0.85
CA PRO A 172 -3.22 -19.10 -0.08
C PRO A 172 -3.10 -20.49 0.53
N GLN A 173 -3.76 -21.49 -0.06
CA GLN A 173 -3.56 -22.86 0.36
C GLN A 173 -2.06 -23.15 0.27
N PRO A 174 -1.44 -23.69 1.33
CA PRO A 174 -0.06 -24.17 1.23
C PRO A 174 -0.04 -25.23 0.13
N VAL A 175 0.53 -24.87 -1.02
CA VAL A 175 0.80 -25.83 -2.09
C VAL A 175 1.62 -26.98 -1.48
N PRO A 176 1.26 -28.25 -1.73
CA PRO A 176 2.06 -29.37 -1.24
C PRO A 176 3.50 -29.20 -1.73
N PRO A 177 4.51 -29.50 -0.90
CA PRO A 177 5.90 -29.25 -1.24
C PRO A 177 6.33 -30.14 -2.41
N SER A 178 6.16 -29.62 -3.63
CA SER A 178 7.00 -30.01 -4.75
C SER A 178 8.44 -29.80 -4.32
N ARG A 179 9.30 -30.81 -4.51
CA ARG A 179 10.74 -30.83 -4.20
C ARG A 179 11.54 -29.85 -5.08
N GLY A 180 11.07 -28.62 -5.20
CA GLY A 180 11.76 -27.48 -5.77
C GLY A 180 12.25 -26.58 -4.64
N ARG A 181 13.54 -26.27 -4.68
CA ARG A 181 14.26 -25.24 -3.91
C ARG A 181 13.33 -24.14 -3.36
N PRO A 182 13.45 -23.73 -2.07
CA PRO A 182 12.60 -22.68 -1.52
C PRO A 182 12.74 -21.42 -2.36
N ARG A 183 11.75 -21.16 -3.22
CA ARG A 183 11.54 -19.83 -3.78
C ARG A 183 11.08 -19.01 -2.60
N LYS A 184 11.98 -18.17 -2.07
CA LYS A 184 11.61 -17.08 -1.18
C LYS A 184 10.40 -16.40 -1.81
N VAL A 185 9.25 -16.52 -1.15
CA VAL A 185 8.09 -15.73 -1.47
C VAL A 185 8.55 -14.29 -1.29
N LEU A 186 8.86 -13.62 -2.39
CA LEU A 186 9.06 -12.19 -2.39
C LEU A 186 7.66 -11.62 -2.13
N GLY A 187 7.30 -11.51 -0.84
CA GLY A 187 6.19 -10.68 -0.42
C GLY A 187 6.35 -9.31 -1.05
N SER A 188 5.23 -8.73 -1.51
CA SER A 188 5.10 -7.44 -2.18
C SER A 188 6.40 -6.63 -2.16
N VAL A 189 7.13 -6.75 -3.26
CA VAL A 189 8.46 -6.17 -3.48
C VAL A 189 8.38 -4.68 -3.12
N PHE A 190 9.23 -4.24 -2.18
CA PHE A 190 9.34 -2.88 -1.61
C PHE A 190 8.46 -2.53 -0.39
N ARG A 191 8.49 -3.33 0.69
CA ARG A 191 8.50 -2.68 2.01
C ARG A 191 9.87 -2.05 2.20
N ILE A 192 9.91 -0.73 2.35
CA ILE A 192 11.15 -0.04 2.69
C ILE A 192 11.57 -0.58 4.06
N PRO A 193 12.81 -1.09 4.21
CA PRO A 193 13.27 -1.62 5.48
C PRO A 193 13.10 -0.57 6.59
N PRO A 194 12.61 -0.94 7.78
CA PRO A 194 12.36 0.01 8.87
C PRO A 194 13.64 0.74 9.30
N GLU A 195 14.81 0.18 9.01
CA GLU A 195 16.11 0.79 9.26
C GLU A 195 16.42 1.97 8.32
N LEU A 196 15.66 2.17 7.23
CA LEU A 196 15.77 3.32 6.33
C LEU A 196 14.73 4.39 6.71
N ASP A 197 14.82 4.87 7.94
CA ASP A 197 13.88 5.77 8.62
C ASP A 197 14.02 7.24 8.22
N ILE A 198 15.12 7.65 7.58
CA ILE A 198 15.32 9.03 7.12
C ILE A 198 15.28 9.12 5.60
N SER A 199 14.55 10.13 5.11
CA SER A 199 14.50 10.50 3.69
C SER A 199 15.21 11.83 3.50
N ILE A 200 16.24 11.86 2.66
CA ILE A 200 17.03 13.06 2.38
C ILE A 200 16.83 13.52 0.93
N LEU A 201 16.84 14.83 0.72
CA LEU A 201 16.89 15.48 -0.58
C LEU A 201 18.27 16.13 -0.75
N LEU A 202 18.99 15.76 -1.82
CA LEU A 202 20.32 16.27 -2.13
C LEU A 202 20.24 17.33 -3.24
N GLU A 203 20.48 18.59 -2.87
CA GLU A 203 20.47 19.73 -3.79
C GLU A 203 21.88 20.23 -4.11
N PHE A 204 22.16 20.44 -5.39
CA PHE A 204 23.46 20.95 -5.83
C PHE A 204 23.45 22.48 -5.83
N ILE A 205 24.33 23.11 -5.06
CA ILE A 205 24.45 24.59 -5.02
C ILE A 205 25.48 25.10 -6.03
N GLY A 206 26.51 24.31 -6.34
CA GLY A 206 27.53 24.73 -7.31
C GLY A 206 28.91 24.12 -7.04
N ALA A 207 29.85 24.48 -7.90
CA ALA A 207 31.26 24.15 -7.78
C ALA A 207 32.11 25.40 -7.98
N ASN A 208 33.28 25.50 -7.32
CA ASN A 208 34.18 26.66 -7.44
C ASN A 208 34.80 26.77 -8.86
N GLU A 209 35.25 27.97 -9.24
CA GLU A 209 35.87 28.23 -10.56
C GLU A 209 37.14 27.38 -10.75
N GLY A 210 37.08 26.41 -11.66
CA GLY A 210 38.16 25.43 -11.94
C GLY A 210 37.70 23.97 -11.93
N THR A 211 36.50 23.73 -11.41
CA THR A 211 35.85 22.42 -11.36
C THR A 211 35.13 22.23 -12.71
N GLY A 212 35.42 21.16 -13.47
CA GLY A 212 34.82 20.87 -14.78
C GLY A 212 33.28 20.81 -14.80
N ASN A 213 32.68 20.52 -15.95
CA ASN A 213 31.21 20.45 -16.08
C ASN A 213 30.62 19.25 -15.29
N PHE A 214 30.38 19.40 -13.99
CA PHE A 214 29.69 18.38 -13.18
C PHE A 214 28.21 18.37 -13.52
N LYS A 215 27.68 17.19 -13.85
CA LYS A 215 26.25 16.99 -14.00
C LYS A 215 25.64 16.77 -12.62
N PRO A 216 24.65 17.57 -12.17
CA PRO A 216 23.96 17.33 -10.91
C PRO A 216 23.36 15.92 -10.84
N LEU A 217 23.17 15.39 -9.62
CA LEU A 217 22.51 14.09 -9.42
C LEU A 217 21.13 14.06 -10.11
N GLU A 218 20.96 13.10 -11.02
CA GLU A 218 19.65 12.81 -11.66
C GLU A 218 18.62 12.31 -10.65
N LYS A 219 19.07 11.61 -9.60
CA LYS A 219 18.24 11.10 -8.50
C LYS A 219 18.66 11.77 -7.20
N LYS A 220 17.92 12.81 -6.82
CA LYS A 220 18.19 13.65 -5.65
C LYS A 220 17.67 13.07 -4.33
N PHE A 221 16.80 12.08 -4.39
CA PHE A 221 16.15 11.50 -3.21
C PHE A 221 16.84 10.22 -2.78
N VAL A 222 17.16 10.11 -1.49
CA VAL A 222 17.77 8.92 -0.91
C VAL A 222 17.06 8.60 0.40
N ARG A 223 16.75 7.31 0.63
CA ARG A 223 16.36 6.81 1.95
C ARG A 223 17.52 6.06 2.56
N VAL A 224 17.83 6.42 3.80
CA VAL A 224 19.00 5.95 4.54
C VAL A 224 18.66 5.87 6.03
N SER A 225 19.44 5.09 6.77
CA SER A 225 19.31 5.04 8.22
C SER A 225 19.66 6.38 8.87
N GLY A 226 18.94 6.75 9.92
CA GLY A 226 19.23 7.93 10.73
C GLY A 226 20.59 7.88 11.43
N GLU A 227 21.14 6.68 11.60
CA GLU A 227 22.50 6.45 12.12
C GLU A 227 23.60 6.73 11.08
N ALA A 228 23.23 6.96 9.82
CA ALA A 228 24.22 7.33 8.82
C ALA A 228 24.74 8.75 9.06
N THR A 229 26.06 8.89 9.06
CA THR A 229 26.73 10.19 9.17
C THR A 229 26.82 10.94 7.85
N ILE A 230 27.11 12.24 7.93
CA ILE A 230 27.41 13.08 6.76
C ILE A 230 28.62 12.57 5.98
N GLY A 231 29.61 11.95 6.63
CA GLY A 231 30.69 11.25 5.93
C GLY A 231 30.20 10.10 5.03
N HIS A 232 29.09 9.43 5.36
CA HIS A 232 28.48 8.44 4.46
C HIS A 232 27.81 9.10 3.26
N VAL A 233 27.12 10.23 3.46
CA VAL A 233 26.48 11.00 2.39
C VAL A 233 27.54 11.56 1.43
N GLU A 234 28.63 12.09 1.95
CA GLU A 234 29.78 12.57 1.18
C GLU A 234 30.41 11.44 0.34
N LYS A 235 30.66 10.27 0.96
CA LYS A 235 31.15 9.07 0.23
C LYS A 235 30.17 8.63 -0.85
N PHE A 236 28.87 8.72 -0.59
CA PHE A 236 27.82 8.41 -1.57
C PHE A 236 27.90 9.38 -2.76
N LEU A 237 27.98 10.69 -2.51
CA LEU A 237 28.12 11.72 -3.55
C LEU A 237 29.37 11.49 -4.39
N ARG A 238 30.53 11.25 -3.74
CA ARG A 238 31.81 10.98 -4.42
C ARG A 238 31.72 9.80 -5.39
N ARG A 239 31.15 8.67 -4.93
CA ARG A 239 30.99 7.49 -5.79
C ARG A 239 29.93 7.67 -6.87
N LYS A 240 28.85 8.39 -6.57
CA LYS A 240 27.71 8.55 -7.48
C LYS A 240 28.01 9.52 -8.61
N MET A 241 28.86 10.52 -8.33
CA MET A 241 29.24 11.60 -9.25
C MET A 241 30.64 11.40 -9.85
N ASP A 242 31.32 10.29 -9.50
CA ASP A 242 32.68 9.96 -9.94
C ASP A 242 33.70 11.09 -9.69
N LEU A 243 33.68 11.63 -8.46
CA LEU A 243 34.51 12.77 -8.09
C LEU A 243 35.95 12.35 -7.79
N ASP A 244 36.91 13.17 -8.25
CA ASP A 244 38.33 13.00 -7.98
C ASP A 244 38.64 13.14 -6.47
N PRO A 245 39.61 12.40 -5.91
CA PRO A 245 40.05 12.55 -4.51
C PRO A 245 40.48 13.96 -4.11
N ALA A 246 40.92 14.80 -5.05
CA ALA A 246 41.28 16.20 -4.80
C ALA A 246 40.05 17.13 -4.65
N CYS A 247 38.85 16.64 -4.98
CA CYS A 247 37.61 17.39 -4.82
C CYS A 247 37.03 17.16 -3.42
N GLN A 248 36.93 18.25 -2.65
CA GLN A 248 36.20 18.31 -1.40
C GLN A 248 34.71 18.49 -1.68
N VAL A 249 33.88 17.82 -0.88
CA VAL A 249 32.43 17.92 -0.94
C VAL A 249 31.96 18.52 0.38
N ASP A 250 31.45 19.74 0.33
CA ASP A 250 30.89 20.41 1.50
C ASP A 250 29.38 20.21 1.51
N ILE A 251 28.82 19.82 2.65
CA ILE A 251 27.39 19.55 2.82
C ILE A 251 26.84 20.51 3.86
N ILE A 252 25.82 21.28 3.50
CA ILE A 252 25.17 22.27 4.36
C ILE A 252 23.67 21.96 4.50
N CYS A 253 23.10 22.32 5.63
CA CYS A 253 21.66 22.21 5.89
C CYS A 253 21.16 23.54 6.47
N GLY A 254 20.28 24.22 5.72
CA GLY A 254 19.99 25.64 5.95
C GLY A 254 21.29 26.46 5.87
N ASP A 255 21.62 27.13 6.97
CA ASP A 255 22.84 27.94 7.11
C ASP A 255 23.99 27.23 7.85
N HIS A 256 23.83 25.95 8.20
CA HIS A 256 24.80 25.19 8.98
C HIS A 256 25.67 24.29 8.09
N LEU A 257 26.99 24.50 8.13
CA LEU A 257 27.95 23.56 7.56
C LEU A 257 28.04 22.32 8.45
N LEU A 258 27.87 21.15 7.84
CA LEU A 258 27.79 19.89 8.57
C LEU A 258 29.13 19.18 8.62
N GLU A 259 29.45 18.62 9.79
CA GLU A 259 30.69 17.88 10.03
C GLU A 259 30.53 16.38 9.74
N HIS A 260 31.60 15.72 9.30
CA HIS A 260 31.56 14.32 8.83
C HIS A 260 31.05 13.30 9.86
N TYR A 261 31.17 13.60 11.16
CA TYR A 261 30.75 12.71 12.25
C TYR A 261 29.27 12.84 12.62
N GLN A 262 28.61 13.94 12.26
CA GLN A 262 27.22 14.18 12.64
C GLN A 262 26.29 13.17 11.97
N THR A 263 25.37 12.60 12.74
CA THR A 263 24.36 11.67 12.20
C THR A 263 23.18 12.44 11.61
N LEU A 264 22.51 11.84 10.63
CA LEU A 264 21.31 12.45 10.04
C LEU A 264 20.18 12.62 11.06
N ARG A 265 20.11 11.74 12.08
CA ARG A 265 19.17 11.86 13.19
C ARG A 265 19.46 13.08 14.07
N GLU A 266 20.73 13.28 14.46
CA GLU A 266 21.16 14.46 15.21
C GLU A 266 20.86 15.74 14.45
N ILE A 267 21.18 15.79 13.15
CA ILE A 267 20.95 16.97 12.31
C ILE A 267 19.46 17.30 12.25
N ARG A 268 18.60 16.30 12.08
CA ARG A 268 17.14 16.46 12.10
C ARG A 268 16.64 16.98 13.46
N GLN A 269 17.24 16.54 14.56
CA GLN A 269 16.87 16.97 15.92
C GLN A 269 17.35 18.39 16.23
N VAL A 270 18.57 18.75 15.82
CA VAL A 270 19.20 20.04 16.12
C VAL A 270 18.63 21.17 15.27
N ILE A 271 18.42 20.94 13.97
CA ILE A 271 17.94 21.98 13.04
C ILE A 271 16.40 22.02 13.00
N GLY A 272 15.74 20.93 13.42
CA GLY A 272 14.28 20.87 13.56
C GLY A 272 13.53 21.01 12.23
N GLU A 273 12.30 21.53 12.30
CA GLU A 273 11.40 21.63 11.14
C GLU A 273 11.90 22.58 10.04
N SER A 274 12.83 23.49 10.35
CA SER A 274 13.39 24.44 9.37
C SER A 274 14.22 23.76 8.28
N ALA A 275 14.73 22.56 8.54
CA ALA A 275 15.52 21.75 7.59
C ALA A 275 14.69 20.72 6.82
N VAL A 276 13.40 20.57 7.14
CA VAL A 276 12.55 19.51 6.61
C VAL A 276 11.49 20.11 5.69
N GLN A 277 11.59 19.79 4.40
CA GLN A 277 10.58 20.16 3.42
C GLN A 277 9.78 18.91 3.02
N ASP A 278 8.46 18.95 3.18
CA ASP A 278 7.56 17.82 2.85
C ASP A 278 7.97 16.48 3.50
N GLY A 279 8.58 16.55 4.68
CA GLY A 279 9.08 15.37 5.41
C GLY A 279 10.44 14.85 4.94
N LEU A 280 11.13 15.56 4.05
CA LEU A 280 12.48 15.27 3.57
C LEU A 280 13.49 16.21 4.22
N LEU A 281 14.58 15.66 4.75
CA LEU A 281 15.71 16.47 5.22
C LEU A 281 16.48 17.02 4.02
N VAL A 282 16.46 18.34 3.84
CA VAL A 282 17.09 19.00 2.68
C VAL A 282 18.56 19.26 3.00
N LEU A 283 19.43 18.58 2.26
CA LEU A 283 20.87 18.72 2.32
C LEU A 283 21.36 19.31 1.02
N HIS A 284 22.08 20.42 1.12
CA HIS A 284 22.70 21.03 -0.03
C HIS A 284 24.17 20.67 -0.06
N TYR A 285 24.71 20.35 -1.24
CA TYR A 285 26.12 20.04 -1.39
C TYR A 285 26.78 20.93 -2.44
N GLY A 286 28.02 21.32 -2.14
CA GLY A 286 28.91 22.07 -3.01
C GLY A 286 30.22 21.31 -3.23
N LEU A 287 30.87 21.60 -4.36
CA LEU A 287 32.16 21.00 -4.72
C LEU A 287 33.27 22.06 -4.68
N VAL A 288 34.32 21.80 -3.91
CA VAL A 288 35.48 22.67 -3.80
C VAL A 288 36.72 21.90 -4.23
N VAL A 289 37.43 22.40 -5.23
CA VAL A 289 38.75 21.87 -5.61
C VAL A 289 39.80 22.71 -4.90
N SER A 290 40.60 22.06 -4.06
CA SER A 290 41.76 22.70 -3.46
C SER A 290 42.79 22.96 -4.56
N PRO A 291 43.21 24.22 -4.81
CA PRO A 291 44.35 24.47 -5.69
C PRO A 291 45.60 23.86 -5.05
N LEU A 292 46.23 22.94 -5.78
CA LEU A 292 47.58 22.40 -5.48
C LEU A 292 48.62 23.52 -5.49
#